data_AF-A0A957UXH1-F1
#
_entry.id   AF-A0A957UXH1-F1
#
_cell.length_a   1.000
_cell.length_b   1.000
_cell.length_c   1.000
_cell.angle_alpha   90.00
_cell.angle_beta   90.00
_cell.angle_gamma   90.00
#
_symmetry.space_group_name_H-M   'P 1'
#
loop_
_entity.id
_entity.type
_entity.pdbx_description
1 polymer ?
#
loop_
_entity_poly.entity_id
_entity_poly.type
_entity_poly.pdbx_seq_one_letter_code
_entity_poly.pdbx_strand_id
1 'polypeptide(L)'
;MGYSSCHWCHDMEHESFEDEETAALMNDLFVNIKVDREERPDLDAIYMDAVQSMTGQGGWPMSVWLLPDGKPFHGGTYYPKEPRYGMPGFQQVLRAVADAYRSRRDQVDGQAARLADMLR
;
A
#
# COMPACT_ATOMS: atom_id res chain seq x y z
N MET A 1 -4.15 3.58 -4.43
CA MET A 1 -4.84 4.86 -4.71
C MET A 1 -4.07 5.62 -5.76
N GLY A 2 -4.76 6.19 -6.75
CA GLY A 2 -4.15 6.89 -7.88
C GLY A 2 -5.15 7.82 -8.56
N TYR A 3 -4.78 8.35 -9.72
CA TYR A 3 -5.61 9.23 -10.55
C TYR A 3 -5.20 9.08 -12.02
N SER A 4 -6.06 9.54 -12.91
CA SER A 4 -5.96 9.31 -14.36
C SER A 4 -4.70 9.87 -15.02
N SER A 5 -4.11 10.96 -14.52
CA SER A 5 -2.90 11.60 -15.08
C SER A 5 -1.60 11.26 -14.33
N CYS A 6 -1.64 10.28 -13.43
CA CYS A 6 -0.49 9.86 -12.64
C CYS A 6 0.44 8.93 -13.43
N HIS A 7 1.61 9.42 -13.84
CA HIS A 7 2.59 8.61 -14.59
C HIS A 7 2.97 7.31 -13.88
N TRP A 8 3.42 7.38 -12.63
CA TRP A 8 3.85 6.19 -11.88
C TRP A 8 2.72 5.22 -11.56
N CYS A 9 1.47 5.70 -11.56
CA CYS A 9 0.32 4.82 -11.36
C CYS A 9 0.12 3.93 -12.58
N HIS A 10 0.27 4.50 -13.79
CA HIS A 10 0.23 3.74 -15.04
C HIS A 10 1.41 2.77 -15.14
N ASP A 11 2.62 3.20 -14.77
CA ASP A 11 3.80 2.32 -14.79
C ASP A 11 3.62 1.12 -13.85
N MET A 12 3.17 1.36 -12.61
CA MET A 12 2.94 0.27 -11.65
C MET A 12 1.78 -0.63 -12.06
N GLU A 13 0.73 -0.07 -12.69
CA GLU A 13 -0.37 -0.85 -13.26
C GLU A 13 0.14 -1.80 -14.35
N HIS A 14 0.86 -1.28 -15.32
CA HIS A 14 1.36 -2.07 -16.44
C HIS A 14 2.40 -3.12 -16.01
N GLU A 15 3.34 -2.74 -15.15
CA GLU A 15 4.41 -3.63 -14.74
C GLU A 15 3.95 -4.69 -13.72
N SER A 16 3.01 -4.34 -12.83
CA SER A 16 2.67 -5.17 -11.66
C SER A 16 1.21 -5.58 -11.56
N PHE A 17 0.23 -4.69 -11.79
CA PHE A 17 -1.18 -5.05 -11.58
C PHE A 17 -1.77 -5.86 -12.74
N GLU A 18 -1.27 -5.64 -13.97
CA GLU A 18 -1.63 -6.42 -15.16
C GLU A 18 -0.88 -7.76 -15.25
N ASP A 19 0.15 -7.97 -14.42
CA ASP A 19 0.91 -9.22 -14.37
C ASP A 19 0.12 -10.33 -13.66
N GLU A 20 -0.16 -11.42 -14.36
CA GLU A 20 -1.04 -12.50 -13.86
C GLU A 20 -0.54 -13.15 -12.56
N GLU A 21 0.78 -13.35 -12.42
CA GLU A 21 1.36 -13.96 -11.21
C GLU A 21 1.21 -13.02 -10.00
N THR A 22 1.49 -11.74 -10.21
CA THR A 22 1.33 -10.71 -9.17
C THR A 22 -0.15 -10.55 -8.79
N ALA A 23 -1.05 -10.51 -9.77
CA ALA A 23 -2.49 -10.43 -9.54
C ALA A 23 -3.03 -11.65 -8.77
N ALA A 24 -2.58 -12.87 -9.12
CA ALA A 24 -2.92 -14.09 -8.38
C ALA A 24 -2.47 -14.00 -6.92
N LEU A 25 -1.22 -13.58 -6.69
CA LEU A 25 -0.67 -13.39 -5.34
C LEU A 25 -1.45 -12.33 -4.55
N MET A 26 -1.83 -11.22 -5.19
CA MET A 26 -2.64 -10.17 -4.58
C MET A 26 -4.00 -10.72 -4.15
N ASN A 27 -4.66 -11.51 -5.00
CA ASN A 27 -5.99 -12.08 -4.72
C ASN A 27 -5.95 -13.17 -3.64
N ASP A 28 -4.87 -13.95 -3.57
CA ASP A 28 -4.70 -14.99 -2.55
C ASP A 28 -4.42 -14.40 -1.15
N LEU A 29 -3.76 -13.24 -1.09
CA LEU A 29 -3.29 -12.67 0.17
C LEU A 29 -4.15 -11.51 0.69
N PHE A 30 -4.85 -10.79 -0.18
CA PHE A 30 -5.49 -9.51 0.16
C PHE A 30 -6.86 -9.33 -0.47
N VAL A 31 -7.67 -8.46 0.15
CA VAL A 31 -8.81 -7.83 -0.50
C VAL A 31 -8.33 -6.55 -1.17
N ASN A 32 -8.25 -6.56 -2.50
CA ASN A 32 -7.70 -5.45 -3.27
C ASN A 32 -8.76 -4.38 -3.55
N ILE A 33 -8.45 -3.12 -3.21
CA ILE A 33 -9.35 -1.96 -3.40
C ILE A 33 -8.63 -0.90 -4.23
N LYS A 34 -9.12 -0.63 -5.44
CA LYS A 34 -8.66 0.50 -6.28
C LYS A 34 -9.48 1.73 -5.91
N VAL A 35 -8.80 2.83 -5.58
CA VAL A 35 -9.43 4.10 -5.21
C VAL A 35 -8.89 5.19 -6.11
N ASP A 36 -9.80 5.94 -6.71
CA ASP A 36 -9.50 7.18 -7.43
C ASP A 36 -9.53 8.35 -6.44
N ARG A 37 -8.40 9.07 -6.33
CA ARG A 37 -8.31 10.26 -5.45
C ARG A 37 -9.11 11.44 -5.98
N GLU A 38 -9.37 11.52 -7.29
CA GLU A 38 -10.18 12.59 -7.88
C GLU A 38 -11.64 12.45 -7.41
N GLU A 39 -12.09 11.21 -7.17
CA GLU A 39 -13.42 10.91 -6.63
C GLU A 39 -13.46 10.86 -5.10
N ARG A 40 -12.36 10.41 -4.46
CA ARG A 40 -12.24 10.26 -2.99
C ARG A 40 -11.04 11.01 -2.41
N PRO A 41 -11.00 12.35 -2.52
CA PRO A 41 -9.90 13.14 -1.98
C PRO A 41 -9.84 13.10 -0.44
N ASP A 42 -10.97 12.78 0.21
CA ASP A 42 -11.07 12.57 1.65
C ASP A 42 -10.23 11.37 2.10
N LEU A 43 -10.33 10.24 1.39
CA LEU A 43 -9.52 9.05 1.68
C LEU A 43 -8.06 9.27 1.30
N ASP A 44 -7.81 10.00 0.21
CA ASP A 44 -6.45 10.34 -0.24
C ASP A 44 -5.68 11.10 0.81
N ALA A 45 -6.27 12.15 1.38
CA ALA A 45 -5.62 12.93 2.44
C ALA A 45 -5.28 12.06 3.66
N ILE A 46 -6.26 11.31 4.17
CA ILE A 46 -6.08 10.48 5.38
C ILE A 46 -4.95 9.46 5.20
N TYR A 47 -4.93 8.77 4.07
CA TYR A 47 -3.92 7.73 3.84
C TYR A 47 -2.58 8.30 3.38
N MET A 48 -2.54 9.48 2.77
CA MET A 48 -1.29 10.20 2.49
C MET A 48 -0.58 10.58 3.78
N ASP A 49 -1.31 11.12 4.75
CA ASP A 49 -0.76 11.47 6.07
C ASP A 49 -0.20 10.22 6.77
N ALA A 50 -0.89 9.08 6.63
CA ALA A 50 -0.43 7.80 7.15
C ALA A 50 0.89 7.36 6.50
N VAL A 51 1.00 7.42 5.16
CA VAL A 51 2.20 7.04 4.41
C VAL A 51 3.37 7.97 4.72
N GLN A 52 3.13 9.28 4.80
CA GLN A 52 4.15 10.26 5.19
C GLN A 52 4.63 10.02 6.62
N SER A 53 3.73 9.69 7.54
CA SER A 53 4.10 9.35 8.93
C SER A 53 4.94 8.08 9.02
N MET A 54 4.69 7.09 8.17
CA MET A 54 5.43 5.82 8.17
C MET A 54 6.79 5.91 7.47
N THR A 55 6.87 6.68 6.39
CA THR A 55 8.01 6.63 5.45
C THR A 55 8.80 7.92 5.37
N GLY A 56 8.27 9.03 5.90
CA GLY A 56 8.81 10.38 5.73
C GLY A 56 8.62 10.95 4.32
N GLN A 57 7.95 10.22 3.42
CA GLN A 57 7.70 10.62 2.04
C GLN A 57 6.25 10.35 1.64
N GLY A 58 5.80 10.99 0.57
CA GLY A 58 4.46 10.82 0.03
C GLY A 58 4.47 10.89 -1.49
N GLY A 59 3.40 10.41 -2.11
CA GLY A 59 3.24 10.42 -3.56
C GLY A 59 2.29 9.34 -4.06
N TRP A 60 2.10 9.31 -5.37
CA TRP A 60 1.25 8.34 -6.06
C TRP A 60 2.08 7.52 -7.07
N PRO A 61 1.74 6.24 -7.29
CA PRO A 61 0.63 5.50 -6.70
C PRO A 61 0.85 5.32 -5.20
N MET A 62 -0.23 5.35 -4.43
CA MET A 62 -0.17 5.15 -2.99
C MET A 62 -0.72 3.75 -2.67
N SER A 63 0.15 2.88 -2.17
CA SER A 63 -0.18 1.51 -1.76
C SER A 63 -0.21 1.44 -0.24
N VAL A 64 -1.36 1.11 0.34
CA VAL A 64 -1.57 1.10 1.79
C VAL A 64 -2.26 -0.20 2.20
N TRP A 65 -1.75 -0.83 3.25
CA TRP A 65 -2.33 -2.04 3.82
C TRP A 65 -3.00 -1.70 5.14
N LEU A 66 -4.25 -2.16 5.25
CA LEU A 66 -5.15 -1.82 6.34
C LEU A 66 -5.54 -3.08 7.09
N LEU A 67 -5.79 -2.92 8.39
CA LEU A 67 -6.57 -3.89 9.14
C LEU A 67 -8.04 -3.90 8.68
N PRO A 68 -8.84 -4.94 8.98
CA PRO A 68 -10.25 -5.01 8.59
C PRO A 68 -11.12 -3.85 9.09
N ASP A 69 -10.69 -3.13 10.13
CA ASP A 69 -11.34 -1.95 10.67
C ASP A 69 -10.88 -0.63 10.02
N GLY A 70 -10.07 -0.71 8.96
CA GLY A 70 -9.62 0.43 8.16
C GLY A 70 -8.36 1.13 8.65
N LYS A 71 -7.76 0.67 9.77
CA LYS A 71 -6.52 1.29 10.30
C LYS A 71 -5.31 0.91 9.45
N PRO A 72 -4.50 1.89 8.99
CA PRO A 72 -3.28 1.60 8.23
C PRO A 72 -2.19 1.03 9.15
N PHE A 73 -1.45 0.04 8.64
CA PHE A 73 -0.30 -0.52 9.35
C PHE A 73 0.96 -0.63 8.48
N HIS A 74 0.82 -0.53 7.16
CA HIS A 74 1.93 -0.41 6.23
C HIS A 74 1.54 0.46 5.05
N GLY A 75 2.50 1.11 4.43
CA GLY A 75 2.27 1.83 3.20
C GLY A 75 3.54 2.36 2.57
N GLY A 76 3.42 2.70 1.30
CA GLY A 76 4.46 3.29 0.50
C GLY A 76 3.90 3.82 -0.82
N THR A 77 4.79 4.28 -1.68
CA THR A 77 4.42 4.88 -2.96
C THR A 77 4.53 3.85 -4.08
N TYR A 78 5.49 4.05 -4.99
CA TYR A 78 5.77 3.16 -6.09
C TYR A 78 6.61 1.97 -5.62
N TYR A 79 6.20 0.76 -6.02
CA TYR A 79 7.02 -0.44 -5.91
C TYR A 79 7.26 -1.02 -7.31
N PRO A 80 8.51 -1.28 -7.70
CA PRO A 80 8.81 -1.89 -8.98
C PRO A 80 8.38 -3.36 -9.00
N LYS A 81 8.13 -3.94 -10.18
CA LYS A 81 7.88 -5.39 -10.31
C LYS A 81 9.01 -6.21 -9.69
N GLU A 82 10.24 -5.92 -10.13
CA GLU A 82 11.47 -6.57 -9.67
C GLU A 82 12.31 -5.63 -8.79
N PRO A 83 13.12 -6.18 -7.86
CA PRO A 83 13.96 -5.36 -7.00
C PRO A 83 14.93 -4.48 -7.80
N ARG A 84 14.94 -3.18 -7.54
CA ARG A 84 15.86 -2.23 -8.19
C ARG A 84 16.15 -1.03 -7.31
N TYR A 85 17.36 -0.49 -7.44
CA TYR A 85 17.80 0.71 -6.72
C TYR A 85 17.59 0.64 -5.19
N GLY A 86 17.76 -0.55 -4.60
CA GLY A 86 17.55 -0.77 -3.16
C GLY A 86 16.08 -0.87 -2.73
N MET A 87 15.12 -0.80 -3.67
CA MET A 87 13.71 -1.04 -3.41
C MET A 87 13.37 -2.52 -3.61
N PRO A 88 12.54 -3.12 -2.74
CA PRO A 88 12.02 -4.47 -2.94
C PRO A 88 11.08 -4.50 -4.16
N GLY A 89 11.00 -5.67 -4.79
CA GLY A 89 9.97 -5.92 -5.81
C GLY A 89 8.59 -6.00 -5.17
N PHE A 90 7.54 -5.68 -5.92
CA PHE A 90 6.18 -5.57 -5.37
C PHE A 90 5.70 -6.91 -4.79
N GLN A 91 5.99 -8.03 -5.45
CA GLN A 91 5.68 -9.35 -4.88
C GLN A 91 6.42 -9.66 -3.57
N GLN A 92 7.64 -9.13 -3.38
CA GLN A 92 8.36 -9.28 -2.11
C GLN A 92 7.67 -8.49 -1.00
N VAL A 93 7.19 -7.28 -1.31
CA VAL A 93 6.39 -6.46 -0.38
C VAL A 93 5.11 -7.20 -0.01
N LEU A 94 4.36 -7.71 -0.99
CA LEU A 94 3.13 -8.48 -0.76
C LEU A 94 3.36 -9.65 0.20
N ARG A 95 4.39 -10.48 -0.05
CA ARG A 95 4.72 -11.62 0.82
C ARG A 95 5.14 -11.18 2.22
N ALA A 96 5.98 -10.15 2.33
CA ALA A 96 6.48 -9.66 3.61
C ALA A 96 5.36 -9.07 4.48
N VAL A 97 4.45 -8.29 3.88
CA VAL A 97 3.30 -7.69 4.58
C VAL A 97 2.32 -8.77 5.03
N ALA A 98 2.04 -9.76 4.18
CA ALA A 98 1.17 -10.88 4.54
C ALA A 98 1.78 -11.75 5.66
N ASP A 99 3.09 -12.01 5.62
CA ASP A 99 3.79 -12.70 6.71
C ASP A 99 3.70 -11.89 8.01
N ALA A 100 3.99 -10.59 7.98
CA ALA A 100 3.90 -9.74 9.17
C ALA A 100 2.50 -9.79 9.81
N TYR A 101 1.44 -9.70 9.00
CA TYR A 101 0.07 -9.80 9.47
C TYR A 101 -0.25 -11.16 10.12
N ARG A 102 0.30 -12.26 9.59
CA ARG A 102 0.02 -13.63 10.07
C ARG A 102 0.89 -14.06 11.25
N SER A 103 2.18 -13.75 11.22
CA SER A 103 3.16 -14.26 12.20
C SER A 103 3.49 -13.26 13.31
N ARG A 104 3.20 -11.97 13.12
CA ARG A 104 3.53 -10.89 14.07
C ARG A 104 2.30 -10.02 14.36
N ARG A 105 1.14 -10.64 14.54
CA ARG A 105 -0.16 -9.95 14.60
C ARG A 105 -0.21 -8.85 15.67
N ASP A 106 0.27 -9.12 16.88
CA ASP A 106 0.28 -8.14 17.97
C ASP A 106 1.10 -6.87 17.63
N GLN A 107 2.21 -7.04 16.90
CA GLN A 107 3.04 -5.91 16.46
C GLN A 107 2.31 -5.07 15.42
N VAL A 108 1.62 -5.73 14.48
CA VAL A 108 0.82 -5.07 13.46
C VAL A 108 -0.34 -4.30 14.08
N ASP A 109 -1.08 -4.91 15.00
CA ASP A 109 -2.20 -4.26 15.68
C ASP A 109 -1.72 -3.06 16.52
N GLY A 110 -0.58 -3.19 17.21
CA GLY A 110 0.03 -2.10 17.96
C GLY A 110 0.59 -0.97 17.08
N GLN A 111 1.10 -1.27 15.88
CA GLN A 111 1.50 -0.25 14.90
C GLN A 111 0.29 0.48 14.34
N ALA A 112 -0.76 -0.25 13.98
CA ALA A 112 -2.00 0.30 13.44
C ALA A 112 -2.69 1.24 14.45
N ALA A 113 -2.73 0.85 15.72
CA ALA A 113 -3.29 1.68 16.79
C ALA A 113 -2.53 2.99 16.97
N ARG A 114 -1.19 2.93 17.04
CA ARG A 114 -0.35 4.13 17.17
C ARG A 114 -0.50 5.09 16.00
N LEU A 115 -0.56 4.55 14.78
CA LEU A 115 -0.73 5.37 13.58
C LEU A 115 -2.14 5.99 13.53
N ALA A 116 -3.18 5.22 13.89
CA ALA A 116 -4.54 5.74 13.96
C ALA A 116 -4.70 6.87 15.00
N ASP A 117 -3.98 6.81 16.12
CA ASP A 117 -4.01 7.88 17.13
C ASP A 117 -3.29 9.16 16.68
N MET A 118 -2.30 9.05 15.78
CA MET A 118 -1.61 10.22 15.19
C MET A 118 -2.43 10.94 14.12
N LEU A 119 -3.37 10.25 13.48
CA LEU A 119 -4.19 10.78 12.39
C LEU A 119 -5.51 11.41 12.88
N ARG A 120 -5.71 11.50 14.20
CA ARG A 120 -6.85 12.16 14.86
C ARG A 120 -6.50 13.59 15.24
#